data_AF-A0A849E4S6-F1
#
_entry.id   AF-A0A849E4S6-F1
#
_cell.length_a   1.000
_cell.length_b   1.000
_cell.length_c   1.000
_cell.angle_alpha   90.00
_cell.angle_beta   90.00
_cell.angle_gamma   90.00
#
_symmetry.space_group_name_H-M   'P 1'
#
loop_
_entity.id
_entity.type
_entity.pdbx_description
1 polymer ?
#
loop_
_entity_poly.entity_id
_entity_poly.type
_entity_poly.pdbx_seq_one_letter_code
_entity_poly.pdbx_strand_id
1 'polypeptide(L)'
;AIVGLVLLVIQIALGGWTSANYASQICNGVASLPICQGEWYRVLDFREALTFWGLEMPERGNFEFGHFSPEVRTTIHVMHRIGAIIVTGYLVWLGWRLRNAQNQLLEDLGTLMLLLLTAQVLLGLGNVLLGLPLLVATGHNAVAALLLLSLVAINFVLRIHKKPVHRKPQYKRRKRNYAK
;
A
#
# COMPACT_ATOMS: atom_id res chain seq x y z
N ALA A 1 -12.71 -2.55 -1.20
CA ALA A 1 -11.57 -2.97 -2.05
C ALA A 1 -11.01 -1.82 -2.89
N ILE A 2 -11.82 -1.03 -3.62
CA ILE A 2 -11.29 0.05 -4.48
C ILE A 2 -10.57 1.14 -3.69
N VAL A 3 -11.10 1.51 -2.52
CA VAL A 3 -10.43 2.44 -1.60
C VAL A 3 -9.07 1.89 -1.17
N GLY A 4 -8.98 0.60 -0.83
CA GLY A 4 -7.71 -0.05 -0.51
C GLY A 4 -6.71 -0.02 -1.65
N LEU A 5 -7.16 -0.18 -2.90
CA LEU A 5 -6.31 -0.05 -4.07
C LEU A 5 -5.75 1.37 -4.21
N VAL A 6 -6.60 2.39 -4.10
CA VAL A 6 -6.18 3.80 -4.17
C VAL A 6 -5.19 4.13 -3.05
N LEU A 7 -5.50 3.73 -1.81
CA LEU A 7 -4.61 3.92 -0.66
C LEU A 7 -3.24 3.27 -0.88
N LEU A 8 -3.20 2.02 -1.36
CA LEU A 8 -1.94 1.35 -1.62
C LEU A 8 -1.14 2.02 -2.75
N VAL A 9 -1.80 2.47 -3.82
CA VAL A 9 -1.12 3.18 -4.92
C VAL A 9 -0.48 4.47 -4.43
N ILE A 10 -1.21 5.27 -3.64
CA ILE A 10 -0.66 6.49 -3.01
C ILE A 10 0.54 6.11 -2.12
N GLN A 11 0.42 5.04 -1.33
CA GLN A 11 1.50 4.59 -0.45
C GLN A 11 2.76 4.13 -1.21
N ILE A 12 2.59 3.43 -2.33
CA ILE A 12 3.70 3.05 -3.23
C ILE A 12 4.35 4.30 -3.82
N ALA A 13 3.56 5.28 -4.26
CA ALA A 13 4.08 6.55 -4.77
C ALA A 13 4.87 7.31 -3.70
N LEU A 14 4.35 7.39 -2.46
CA LEU A 14 5.08 7.98 -1.32
C LEU A 14 6.37 7.22 -0.98
N GLY A 15 6.36 5.88 -1.12
CA GLY A 15 7.57 5.06 -0.98
C GLY A 15 8.62 5.38 -2.04
N GLY A 16 8.19 5.46 -3.31
CA GLY A 16 9.04 5.90 -4.43
C GLY A 16 9.61 7.29 -4.20
N TRP A 17 8.78 8.23 -3.74
CA TRP A 17 9.19 9.59 -3.38
C TRP A 17 10.23 9.61 -2.26
N THR A 18 10.05 8.77 -1.24
CA THR A 18 11.02 8.61 -0.13
C THR A 18 12.37 8.10 -0.64
N SER A 19 12.37 7.11 -1.53
CA SER A 19 13.60 6.57 -2.13
C SER A 19 14.29 7.56 -3.07
N ALA A 20 13.54 8.26 -3.91
CA ALA A 20 14.08 9.20 -4.90
C ALA A 20 14.77 10.40 -4.24
N ASN A 21 14.33 10.79 -3.04
CA ASN A 21 14.87 11.92 -2.29
C ASN A 21 15.80 11.51 -1.14
N TYR A 22 16.27 10.26 -1.12
CA TYR A 22 17.13 9.69 -0.07
C TYR A 22 16.56 9.84 1.35
N ALA A 23 15.25 10.07 1.52
CA ALA A 23 14.63 10.39 2.80
C ALA A 23 14.51 9.16 3.73
N SER A 24 14.70 7.95 3.21
CA SER A 24 14.56 6.69 3.94
C SER A 24 15.54 6.53 5.11
N GLN A 25 16.68 7.22 5.11
CA GLN A 25 17.69 7.11 6.16
C GLN A 25 17.55 8.14 7.29
N ILE A 26 16.66 9.14 7.15
CA ILE A 26 16.58 10.27 8.10
C ILE A 26 16.01 9.86 9.48
N CYS A 27 15.11 8.87 9.49
CA CYS A 27 14.52 8.30 10.69
C CYS A 27 14.96 6.82 10.75
N ASN A 28 16.15 6.52 11.26
CA ASN A 28 16.66 5.14 11.28
C ASN A 28 16.73 4.57 12.71
N GLY A 29 16.76 3.24 12.80
CA GLY A 29 16.89 2.52 14.07
C GLY A 29 15.62 2.48 14.93
N VAL A 30 15.70 1.71 16.02
CA VAL A 30 14.57 1.38 16.92
C VAL A 30 14.01 2.64 17.61
N ALA A 31 14.88 3.58 18.00
CA ALA A 31 14.49 4.81 18.68
C ALA A 31 13.64 5.76 17.83
N SER A 32 13.63 5.57 16.51
CA SER A 32 12.81 6.36 15.57
C SER A 32 11.39 5.80 15.37
N LEU A 33 11.09 4.63 15.93
CA LEU A 33 9.77 4.01 15.81
C LEU A 33 8.81 4.59 16.86
N PRO A 34 7.51 4.78 16.53
CA PRO A 34 6.85 4.36 15.29
C PRO A 34 6.92 5.38 14.14
N ILE A 35 7.20 6.65 14.43
CA ILE A 35 7.13 7.75 13.44
C ILE A 35 8.53 8.26 13.12
N CYS A 36 9.18 8.99 14.03
CA CYS A 36 10.55 9.44 13.91
C CYS A 36 11.08 9.86 15.29
N GLN A 37 12.39 10.03 15.43
CA GLN A 37 13.01 10.48 16.68
C GLN A 37 12.79 11.98 16.95
N GLY A 38 12.88 12.37 18.23
CA GLY A 38 12.83 13.77 18.66
C GLY A 38 11.50 14.46 18.36
N GLU A 39 11.54 15.79 18.27
CA GLU A 39 10.39 16.65 18.02
C GLU A 39 10.07 16.74 16.51
N TRP A 40 9.97 15.60 15.82
CA TRP A 40 9.79 15.50 14.37
C TRP A 40 8.61 16.31 13.84
N TYR A 41 7.56 16.48 14.65
CA TYR A 41 6.35 17.22 14.28
C TYR A 41 6.58 18.73 14.15
N ARG A 42 7.63 19.28 14.77
CA ARG A 42 7.98 20.70 14.71
C ARG A 42 8.72 21.09 13.44
N VAL A 43 9.31 20.11 12.75
CA VAL A 43 10.14 20.31 11.56
C VAL A 43 9.42 19.89 10.28
N LEU A 44 8.09 19.68 10.34
CA LEU A 44 7.31 19.26 9.19
C LEU A 44 7.07 20.42 8.23
N ASP A 45 7.54 20.27 6.99
CA ASP A 45 7.26 21.18 5.87
C ASP A 45 6.63 20.42 4.72
N PHE A 46 5.29 20.37 4.70
CA PHE A 46 4.53 19.69 3.66
C PHE A 46 4.54 20.42 2.32
N ARG A 47 4.77 21.75 2.31
CA ARG A 47 4.77 22.54 1.09
C ARG A 47 5.99 22.17 0.26
N GLU A 48 7.16 22.19 0.89
CA GLU A 48 8.41 21.83 0.24
C GLU A 48 8.48 20.32 -0.04
N ALA A 49 8.04 19.47 0.90
CA ALA A 49 8.04 18.01 0.74
C ALA A 49 7.19 17.48 -0.43
N LEU A 50 6.17 18.24 -0.87
CA LEU A 50 5.28 17.88 -1.97
C LEU A 50 5.56 18.68 -3.25
N THR A 51 6.71 19.35 -3.34
CA THR A 51 7.11 20.07 -4.55
C THR A 51 7.62 19.07 -5.58
N PHE A 52 6.77 18.75 -6.57
CA PHE A 52 7.06 17.77 -7.64
C PHE A 52 7.90 18.33 -8.80
N TRP A 53 7.93 19.66 -8.96
CA TRP A 53 8.58 20.35 -10.08
C TRP A 53 9.48 21.46 -9.53
N GLY A 54 10.77 21.39 -9.85
CA GLY A 54 11.81 22.31 -9.38
C GLY A 54 11.71 23.71 -9.98
N LEU A 55 10.67 24.46 -9.63
CA LEU A 55 10.50 25.88 -9.99
C LEU A 55 11.10 26.85 -8.97
N GLU A 56 11.54 26.35 -7.82
CA GLU A 56 12.29 27.10 -6.82
C GLU A 56 13.63 26.37 -6.65
N MET A 57 14.52 26.51 -7.63
CA MET A 57 15.92 26.08 -7.51
C MET A 57 16.74 27.27 -6.99
N PRO A 58 16.85 27.51 -5.67
CA PRO A 58 17.91 28.38 -5.21
C PRO A 58 19.23 27.69 -5.57
N GLU A 59 20.20 28.45 -6.08
CA GLU A 59 21.58 28.00 -6.21
C GLU A 59 22.10 27.54 -4.83
N ARG A 60 21.90 26.27 -4.50
CA ARG A 60 22.46 25.64 -3.30
C ARG A 60 23.30 24.47 -3.79
N GLY A 61 24.60 24.54 -3.47
CA GLY A 61 25.64 23.65 -3.97
C GLY A 61 25.51 22.17 -3.58
N ASN A 62 26.58 21.42 -3.87
CA ASN A 62 26.82 19.97 -3.71
C ASN A 62 25.58 19.09 -3.49
N PHE A 63 25.15 18.46 -4.59
CA PHE A 63 23.97 17.61 -4.74
C PHE A 63 24.10 16.16 -4.23
N GLU A 64 25.16 15.83 -3.48
CA GLU A 64 25.52 14.42 -3.21
C GLU A 64 24.49 13.65 -2.35
N PHE A 65 23.52 14.33 -1.72
CA PHE A 65 22.57 13.68 -0.78
C PHE A 65 21.10 14.09 -0.95
N GLY A 66 20.75 14.66 -2.11
CA GLY A 66 19.40 15.17 -2.41
C GLY A 66 19.27 16.68 -2.18
N HIS A 67 18.29 17.28 -2.86
CA HIS A 67 18.07 18.73 -2.86
C HIS A 67 17.40 19.25 -1.58
N PHE A 68 16.67 18.38 -0.89
CA PHE A 68 15.88 18.74 0.28
C PHE A 68 16.69 18.77 1.55
N SER A 69 16.40 19.75 2.42
CA SER A 69 16.99 19.82 3.75
C SER A 69 16.59 18.61 4.61
N PRO A 70 17.33 18.32 5.70
CA PRO A 70 16.99 17.24 6.63
C PRO A 70 15.54 17.30 7.16
N GLU A 71 15.00 18.50 7.36
CA GLU A 71 13.63 18.74 7.84
C GLU A 71 12.58 18.30 6.80
N VAL A 72 12.80 18.66 5.54
CA VAL A 72 11.91 18.28 4.44
C VAL A 72 11.98 16.78 4.17
N ARG A 73 13.18 16.18 4.22
CA ARG A 73 13.34 14.71 4.14
C ARG A 73 12.64 14.00 5.31
N THR A 74 12.69 14.57 6.51
CA THR A 74 11.93 14.07 7.67
C THR A 74 10.44 14.08 7.36
N THR A 75 9.92 15.16 6.79
CA THR A 75 8.51 15.27 6.39
C THR A 75 8.12 14.18 5.40
N ILE A 76 8.92 13.97 4.34
CA ILE A 76 8.69 12.92 3.34
C ILE A 76 8.61 11.53 4.00
N HIS A 77 9.58 11.20 4.85
CA HIS A 77 9.64 9.89 5.49
C HIS A 77 8.50 9.69 6.51
N VAL A 78 8.14 10.73 7.27
CA VAL A 78 7.00 10.72 8.19
C VAL A 78 5.69 10.49 7.43
N MET A 79 5.48 11.17 6.30
CA MET A 79 4.30 10.96 5.44
C MET A 79 4.19 9.51 4.99
N HIS A 80 5.29 8.90 4.54
CA HIS A 80 5.31 7.49 4.16
C HIS A 80 4.97 6.57 5.34
N ARG A 81 5.51 6.81 6.54
CA ARG A 81 5.24 5.98 7.72
C ARG A 81 3.79 6.07 8.20
N ILE A 82 3.25 7.27 8.29
CA ILE A 82 1.84 7.48 8.66
C ILE A 82 0.93 6.82 7.63
N GLY A 83 1.21 7.01 6.34
CA GLY A 83 0.49 6.34 5.27
C GLY A 83 0.54 4.82 5.39
N ALA A 84 1.70 4.24 5.72
CA ALA A 84 1.86 2.80 5.91
C ALA A 84 0.98 2.26 7.04
N ILE A 85 0.87 2.98 8.16
CA ILE A 85 0.00 2.63 9.29
C ILE A 85 -1.47 2.62 8.84
N ILE A 86 -1.91 3.68 8.15
CA ILE A 86 -3.29 3.81 7.65
C ILE A 86 -3.63 2.68 6.67
N VAL A 87 -2.75 2.45 5.67
CA VAL A 87 -2.94 1.40 4.66
C VAL A 87 -2.97 0.02 5.33
N THR A 88 -2.07 -0.24 6.26
CA THR A 88 -2.03 -1.53 6.99
C THR A 88 -3.33 -1.76 7.74
N GLY A 89 -3.80 -0.78 8.53
CA GLY A 89 -5.06 -0.89 9.26
C GLY A 89 -6.25 -1.16 8.33
N TYR A 90 -6.34 -0.44 7.21
CA TYR A 90 -7.41 -0.64 6.24
C TYR A 90 -7.34 -2.01 5.57
N LEU A 91 -6.16 -2.47 5.16
CA LEU A 91 -6.00 -3.75 4.47
C LEU A 91 -6.20 -4.94 5.41
N VAL A 92 -5.84 -4.83 6.68
CA VAL A 92 -6.18 -5.83 7.70
C VAL A 92 -7.71 -5.95 7.83
N TRP A 93 -8.40 -4.82 7.98
CA TRP A 93 -9.87 -4.80 8.02
C TRP A 93 -10.49 -5.40 6.74
N LEU A 94 -9.99 -5.03 5.57
CA LEU A 94 -10.47 -5.54 4.29
C LEU A 94 -10.25 -7.06 4.19
N GLY A 95 -9.07 -7.55 4.56
CA GLY A 95 -8.75 -8.98 4.55
C GLY A 95 -9.66 -9.77 5.47
N TRP A 96 -9.94 -9.26 6.68
CA TRP A 96 -10.90 -9.86 7.60
C TRP A 96 -12.33 -9.90 7.01
N ARG A 97 -12.76 -8.84 6.33
CA ARG A 97 -14.06 -8.82 5.63
C ARG A 97 -14.14 -9.85 4.50
N LEU A 98 -13.07 -9.99 3.71
CA LEU A 98 -13.01 -10.94 2.59
C LEU A 98 -13.02 -12.40 3.05
N ARG A 99 -12.33 -12.70 4.17
CA ARG A 99 -12.35 -14.03 4.79
C ARG A 99 -13.72 -14.46 5.31
N ASN A 100 -14.67 -13.53 5.41
CA ASN A 100 -16.05 -13.79 5.84
C ASN A 100 -17.06 -13.70 4.68
N ALA A 101 -16.60 -13.63 3.42
CA ALA A 101 -17.45 -13.36 2.26
C ALA A 101 -18.24 -14.56 1.72
N GLN A 102 -18.15 -15.75 2.36
CA GLN A 102 -18.79 -17.00 1.92
C GLN A 102 -18.48 -17.36 0.45
N ASN A 103 -17.27 -17.03 0.01
CA ASN A 103 -16.78 -17.30 -1.34
C ASN A 103 -15.31 -17.67 -1.25
N GLN A 104 -14.99 -18.96 -1.49
CA GLN A 104 -13.66 -19.50 -1.29
C GLN A 104 -12.56 -18.70 -2.01
N LEU A 105 -12.81 -18.26 -3.25
CA LEU A 105 -11.84 -17.46 -4.00
C LEU A 105 -11.54 -16.11 -3.34
N LEU A 106 -12.56 -15.44 -2.78
CA LEU A 106 -12.36 -14.18 -2.06
C LEU A 106 -11.65 -14.39 -0.72
N GLU A 107 -11.91 -15.51 -0.05
CA GLU A 107 -11.26 -15.90 1.21
C GLU A 107 -9.76 -16.19 0.98
N ASP A 108 -9.43 -16.94 -0.08
CA ASP A 108 -8.05 -17.27 -0.47
C ASP A 108 -7.28 -16.00 -0.87
N LEU A 109 -7.88 -15.15 -1.71
CA LEU A 109 -7.27 -13.86 -2.10
C LEU A 109 -7.10 -12.92 -0.90
N GLY A 110 -8.07 -12.89 0.02
CA GLY A 110 -7.96 -12.12 1.25
C GLY A 110 -6.82 -12.62 2.14
N THR A 111 -6.64 -13.94 2.24
CA THR A 111 -5.54 -14.56 2.99
C THR A 111 -4.19 -14.27 2.36
N LEU A 112 -4.05 -14.43 1.03
CA LEU A 112 -2.84 -14.08 0.29
C LEU A 112 -2.45 -12.62 0.48
N MET A 113 -3.43 -11.70 0.38
CA MET A 113 -3.21 -10.27 0.60
C MET A 113 -2.70 -9.98 2.01
N LEU A 114 -3.23 -10.64 3.04
CA LEU A 114 -2.76 -10.48 4.44
C LEU A 114 -1.34 -11.01 4.65
N LEU A 115 -0.98 -12.12 4.01
CA LEU A 115 0.39 -12.66 4.04
C LEU A 115 1.37 -11.69 3.38
N LEU A 116 1.03 -11.17 2.19
CA LEU A 116 1.83 -10.17 1.47
C LEU A 116 1.97 -8.87 2.28
N LEU A 117 0.88 -8.40 2.90
CA LEU A 117 0.92 -7.23 3.78
C LEU A 117 1.86 -7.45 4.97
N THR A 118 1.81 -8.63 5.59
CA THR A 118 2.68 -8.97 6.71
C THR A 118 4.15 -8.95 6.28
N ALA A 119 4.48 -9.59 5.16
CA ALA A 119 5.81 -9.54 4.57
C ALA A 119 6.25 -8.09 4.26
N GLN A 120 5.34 -7.27 3.70
CA GLN A 120 5.61 -5.87 3.38
C GLN A 120 5.99 -5.05 4.62
N VAL A 121 5.23 -5.20 5.71
CA VAL A 121 5.49 -4.51 6.98
C VAL A 121 6.81 -4.97 7.59
N LEU A 122 7.08 -6.27 7.61
CA LEU A 122 8.33 -6.82 8.15
C LEU A 122 9.55 -6.33 7.35
N LEU A 123 9.47 -6.32 6.01
CA LEU A 123 10.53 -5.78 5.16
C LEU A 123 10.69 -4.27 5.33
N GLY A 124 9.59 -3.54 5.51
CA GLY A 124 9.62 -2.09 5.79
C GLY A 124 10.30 -1.78 7.12
N LEU A 125 9.97 -2.51 8.18
CA LEU A 125 10.66 -2.44 9.47
C LEU A 125 12.13 -2.82 9.32
N GLY A 126 12.43 -3.87 8.55
CA GLY A 126 13.81 -4.28 8.24
C GLY A 126 14.63 -3.16 7.59
N ASN A 127 14.06 -2.40 6.65
CA ASN A 127 14.74 -1.25 6.05
C ASN A 127 15.10 -0.18 7.08
N VAL A 128 14.22 0.09 8.04
CA VAL A 128 14.45 1.09 9.11
C VAL A 128 15.49 0.59 10.12
N LEU A 129 15.41 -0.67 10.51
CA LEU A 129 16.25 -1.25 11.57
C LEU A 129 17.65 -1.61 11.10
N LEU A 130 17.80 -2.04 9.84
CA LEU A 130 19.06 -2.53 9.29
C LEU A 130 19.81 -1.50 8.42
N GLY A 131 19.25 -0.29 8.27
CA GLY A 131 19.91 0.77 7.51
C GLY A 131 19.84 0.57 5.99
N LEU A 132 18.70 0.12 5.46
CA LEU A 132 18.45 -0.15 4.04
C LEU A 132 19.44 -1.13 3.34
N PRO A 133 19.55 -2.39 3.79
CA PRO A 133 20.24 -3.40 2.99
C PRO A 133 19.57 -3.57 1.63
N LEU A 134 20.37 -3.64 0.55
CA LEU A 134 19.87 -3.70 -0.82
C LEU A 134 18.83 -4.80 -1.05
N LEU A 135 19.06 -6.00 -0.50
CA LEU A 135 18.14 -7.13 -0.62
C LEU A 135 16.81 -6.87 0.08
N VAL A 136 16.82 -6.22 1.25
CA VAL A 136 15.60 -5.91 2.01
C VAL A 136 14.80 -4.83 1.30
N ALA A 137 15.46 -3.79 0.79
CA ALA A 137 14.84 -2.73 0.01
C ALA A 137 14.22 -3.26 -1.29
N THR A 138 14.95 -4.13 -2.00
CA THR A 138 14.47 -4.75 -3.24
C THR A 138 13.30 -5.69 -2.96
N GLY A 139 13.39 -6.50 -1.91
CA GLY A 139 12.31 -7.37 -1.45
C GLY A 139 11.05 -6.57 -1.09
N HIS A 140 11.20 -5.44 -0.38
CA HIS A 140 10.09 -4.56 -0.04
C HIS A 140 9.37 -4.02 -1.28
N ASN A 141 10.10 -3.70 -2.34
CA ASN A 141 9.50 -3.23 -3.60
C ASN A 141 8.80 -4.37 -4.37
N ALA A 142 9.41 -5.56 -4.40
CA ALA A 142 8.82 -6.72 -5.05
C ALA A 142 7.50 -7.15 -4.38
N VAL A 143 7.49 -7.20 -3.03
CA VAL A 143 6.27 -7.53 -2.26
C VAL A 143 5.21 -6.44 -2.40
N ALA A 144 5.58 -5.16 -2.51
CA ALA A 144 4.63 -4.08 -2.80
C ALA A 144 3.90 -4.30 -4.12
N ALA A 145 4.63 -4.70 -5.17
CA ALA A 145 4.05 -4.99 -6.48
C ALA A 145 3.11 -6.21 -6.42
N LEU A 146 3.49 -7.28 -5.73
CA LEU A 146 2.62 -8.44 -5.52
C LEU A 146 1.36 -8.08 -4.73
N LEU A 147 1.49 -7.26 -3.69
CA LEU A 147 0.37 -6.78 -2.89
C LEU A 147 -0.58 -5.94 -3.76
N LEU A 148 -0.05 -5.08 -4.63
CA LEU A 148 -0.85 -4.33 -5.61
C LEU A 148 -1.62 -5.25 -6.56
N LEU A 149 -0.94 -6.26 -7.14
CA LEU A 149 -1.58 -7.23 -8.02
C LEU A 149 -2.70 -8.01 -7.30
N SER A 150 -2.49 -8.40 -6.04
CA SER A 150 -3.52 -9.07 -5.24
C SER A 150 -4.77 -8.19 -5.05
N LEU A 151 -4.61 -6.89 -4.81
CA LEU A 151 -5.72 -5.95 -4.69
C LEU A 151 -6.43 -5.71 -6.02
N VAL A 152 -5.70 -5.67 -7.14
CA VAL A 152 -6.29 -5.61 -8.48
C VAL A 152 -7.16 -6.84 -8.73
N ALA A 153 -6.65 -8.04 -8.41
CA ALA A 153 -7.40 -9.29 -8.54
C ALA A 153 -8.68 -9.29 -7.67
N ILE A 154 -8.58 -8.91 -6.40
CA ILE A 154 -9.73 -8.78 -5.49
C ILE A 154 -10.78 -7.82 -6.08
N ASN A 155 -10.36 -6.64 -6.56
CA ASN A 155 -11.27 -5.67 -7.15
C ASN A 155 -11.95 -6.21 -8.42
N PHE A 156 -11.21 -6.94 -9.25
CA PHE A 156 -11.74 -7.59 -10.45
C PHE A 156 -12.79 -8.65 -10.09
N VAL A 157 -12.46 -9.57 -9.17
CA VAL A 157 -13.37 -10.64 -8.71
C VAL A 157 -14.64 -10.07 -8.10
N LEU A 158 -14.54 -9.03 -7.27
CA LEU A 158 -15.72 -8.36 -6.70
C LEU A 158 -16.58 -7.66 -7.76
N ARG A 159 -15.99 -7.12 -8.82
CA ARG A 159 -16.74 -6.48 -9.92
C ARG A 159 -17.49 -7.51 -10.77
N ILE A 160 -16.89 -8.65 -11.09
CA ILE A 160 -17.55 -9.68 -11.90
C ILE A 160 -18.69 -10.35 -11.13
N HIS A 161 -18.54 -10.60 -9.82
CA HIS A 161 -19.57 -11.24 -9.00
C HIS A 161 -20.73 -10.29 -8.61
N LYS A 162 -20.54 -8.97 -8.71
CA LYS A 162 -21.62 -7.99 -8.53
C LYS A 162 -22.59 -7.92 -9.72
N LYS A 163 -22.21 -8.40 -10.90
CA LYS A 163 -23.13 -8.40 -12.06
C LYS A 163 -24.19 -9.49 -11.83
N PRO A 164 -25.49 -9.15 -11.79
CA PRO A 164 -26.51 -10.17 -11.74
C PRO A 164 -26.42 -10.98 -13.04
N VAL A 165 -26.11 -12.28 -12.92
CA VAL A 165 -26.30 -13.21 -14.02
C VAL A 165 -27.79 -13.19 -14.32
N HIS A 166 -28.16 -12.61 -15.46
CA HIS A 166 -29.51 -12.70 -16.01
C HIS A 166 -29.80 -14.19 -16.26
N ARG A 167 -30.30 -14.90 -15.24
CA ARG A 167 -30.76 -16.28 -15.36
C ARG A 167 -31.97 -16.25 -16.29
N LYS A 168 -31.81 -16.73 -17.53
CA LYS A 168 -32.96 -17.06 -18.37
C LYS A 168 -33.87 -18.01 -17.58
N PRO A 169 -35.19 -17.78 -17.55
CA PRO A 169 -36.10 -18.64 -16.80
C PRO A 169 -36.04 -20.07 -17.35
N GLN A 170 -35.83 -21.02 -16.44
CA GLN A 170 -35.89 -22.45 -16.70
C GLN A 170 -37.31 -22.79 -17.19
N TYR A 171 -37.46 -23.06 -18.50
CA TYR A 171 -38.74 -23.48 -19.07
C TYR A 171 -39.18 -24.79 -18.40
N LYS A 172 -40.19 -24.69 -17.53
CA LYS A 172 -40.81 -25.83 -16.83
C LYS A 172 -41.24 -26.86 -17.86
N ARG A 173 -40.61 -28.03 -17.80
CA ARG A 173 -40.96 -29.24 -18.54
C ARG A 173 -42.42 -29.60 -18.22
N ARG A 174 -43.34 -29.29 -19.13
CA ARG A 174 -44.76 -29.63 -19.02
C ARG A 174 -44.88 -31.16 -19.16
N LYS A 175 -44.98 -31.87 -18.03
CA LYS A 175 -45.39 -33.29 -18.04
C LYS A 175 -46.81 -33.34 -18.56
N ARG A 176 -46.98 -33.82 -19.79
CA ARG A 176 -48.29 -34.16 -20.36
C ARG A 176 -48.60 -35.57 -19.85
N ASN A 177 -49.37 -35.64 -18.78
CA ASN A 177 -50.08 -36.86 -18.40
C ASN A 177 -51.17 -37.08 -19.45
N TYR A 178 -51.05 -38.11 -20.28
CA TYR A 178 -52.20 -38.75 -20.89
C TYR A 178 -52.42 -40.05 -20.16
N ALA A 179 -53.45 -40.03 -19.32
CA ALA A 179 -54.14 -41.21 -18.86
C ALA A 179 -55.28 -41.50 -19.84
N LYS A 180 -55.51 -42.81 -20.05
CA LYS A 180 -56.57 -43.48 -20.83
C LYS A 180 -56.23 -43.73 -22.31
#